data_AF-A0A7C1VPE7-F1
#
_entry.id   AF-A0A7C1VPE7-F1
#
_cell.length_a   1.000
_cell.length_b   1.000
_cell.length_c   1.000
_cell.angle_alpha   90.00
_cell.angle_beta   90.00
_cell.angle_gamma   90.00
#
_symmetry.space_group_name_H-M   'P 1'
#
loop_
_entity.id
_entity.type
_entity.pdbx_description
1 polymer ?
#
loop_
_entity_poly.entity_id
_entity_poly.type
_entity_poly.pdbx_seq_one_letter_code
_entity_poly.pdbx_strand_id
1 'polypeptide(L)'
;MSFFDQIRIKTEKLLLGASPKERMFYEFITGGHPERIELGNTLTDDLCRDAFVERAKQSIPLNVLQKAQPLKNIHYTNNLIDLTAASIIDITNEQKNIEAYINMHTLRESYLISIALGTELVTRTKVEKDIDRLIELIEIQKIVDGVPELLTSTLSGVIDIFDVIVLKKIYTTYLKIHPDGNKVRQYDELLTLSRDIFTVLDKIIIFMISSLVIWGVGKYIIWYLANKEFHDELQEMIVHISSAIILALVFLGFNIPKWSRILSIARFHLLRVIYKLFGLDYLKICSVLKAKKFDKE
;
A
#
# COMPACT_ATOMS: atom_id res chain seq x y z
N MET A 1 22.48 7.49 -9.68
CA MET A 1 21.29 6.64 -9.52
C MET A 1 21.04 6.47 -8.03
N SER A 2 19.84 6.73 -7.52
CA SER A 2 19.60 6.67 -6.07
C SER A 2 19.63 5.23 -5.55
N PHE A 3 19.85 5.03 -4.25
CA PHE A 3 19.79 3.70 -3.62
C PHE A 3 18.41 3.03 -3.82
N PHE A 4 17.34 3.83 -3.76
CA PHE A 4 15.98 3.38 -4.07
C PHE A 4 15.80 2.92 -5.52
N ASP A 5 16.40 3.64 -6.49
CA ASP A 5 16.34 3.23 -7.90
C ASP A 5 17.02 1.89 -8.12
N GLN A 6 18.16 1.66 -7.46
CA GLN A 6 18.87 0.39 -7.53
C GLN A 6 18.07 -0.77 -6.94
N ILE A 7 17.47 -0.56 -5.75
CA ILE A 7 16.57 -1.54 -5.13
C ILE A 7 15.37 -1.82 -6.04
N ARG A 8 14.75 -0.79 -6.64
CA ARG A 8 13.59 -0.95 -7.52
C ARG A 8 13.94 -1.82 -8.74
N ILE A 9 15.05 -1.51 -9.42
CA ILE A 9 15.50 -2.27 -10.59
C ILE A 9 15.79 -3.73 -10.22
N LYS A 10 16.45 -3.99 -9.07
CA LYS A 10 16.65 -5.36 -8.58
C LYS A 10 15.34 -6.06 -8.25
N THR A 11 14.39 -5.36 -7.62
CA THR A 11 13.07 -5.90 -7.28
C THR A 11 12.35 -6.39 -8.54
N GLU A 12 12.28 -5.54 -9.57
CA GLU A 12 11.59 -5.87 -10.83
C GLU A 12 12.20 -7.10 -11.50
N LYS A 13 13.54 -7.21 -11.51
CA LYS A 13 14.23 -8.37 -12.08
C LYS A 13 13.96 -9.66 -11.28
N LEU A 14 13.99 -9.59 -9.96
CA LEU A 14 13.84 -10.77 -9.09
C LEU A 14 12.39 -11.26 -9.04
N LEU A 15 11.40 -10.37 -9.10
CA LEU A 15 9.99 -10.75 -9.17
C LEU A 15 9.65 -11.53 -10.44
N LEU A 16 10.37 -11.32 -11.55
CA LEU A 16 10.17 -12.10 -12.78
C LEU A 16 10.63 -13.56 -12.63
N GLY A 17 11.62 -13.82 -11.77
CA GLY A 17 12.15 -15.16 -11.50
C GLY A 17 11.54 -15.84 -10.27
N ALA A 18 10.82 -15.08 -9.43
CA ALA A 18 10.22 -15.59 -8.20
C ALA A 18 9.01 -16.50 -8.48
N SER A 19 8.89 -17.55 -7.68
CA SER A 19 7.74 -18.45 -7.70
C SER A 19 6.43 -17.70 -7.35
N PRO A 20 5.26 -18.24 -7.73
CA PRO A 20 3.97 -17.66 -7.34
C PRO A 20 3.84 -17.41 -5.83
N LYS A 21 4.27 -18.36 -4.99
CA LYS A 21 4.23 -18.20 -3.53
C LYS A 21 5.13 -17.06 -3.04
N GLU A 22 6.37 -16.98 -3.53
CA GLU A 22 7.30 -15.91 -3.17
C GLU A 22 6.75 -14.53 -3.55
N ARG A 23 6.13 -14.42 -4.74
CA ARG A 23 5.48 -13.18 -5.18
C ARG A 23 4.28 -12.83 -4.29
N MET A 24 3.44 -13.80 -3.95
CA MET A 24 2.31 -13.59 -3.04
C MET A 24 2.79 -13.13 -1.65
N PHE A 25 3.83 -13.77 -1.12
CA PHE A 25 4.42 -13.40 0.16
C PHE A 25 5.03 -11.99 0.14
N TYR A 26 5.71 -11.64 -0.95
CA TYR A 26 6.22 -10.29 -1.19
C TYR A 26 5.09 -9.25 -1.19
N GLU A 27 4.03 -9.48 -1.96
CA GLU A 27 2.87 -8.58 -2.02
C GLU A 27 2.20 -8.46 -0.64
N PHE A 28 2.07 -9.56 0.11
CA PHE A 28 1.54 -9.55 1.47
C PHE A 28 2.39 -8.67 2.41
N ILE A 29 3.70 -8.89 2.50
CA ILE A 29 4.57 -8.12 3.42
C ILE A 29 4.65 -6.64 3.04
N THR A 30 4.59 -6.34 1.75
CA THR A 30 4.74 -4.96 1.25
C THR A 30 3.42 -4.19 1.15
N GLY A 31 2.30 -4.77 1.59
CA GLY A 31 0.98 -4.13 1.54
C GLY A 31 0.44 -3.98 0.12
N GLY A 32 0.84 -4.87 -0.79
CA GLY A 32 0.43 -4.93 -2.17
C GLY A 32 -0.88 -5.68 -2.39
N HIS A 33 -0.97 -6.39 -3.52
CA HIS A 33 -2.19 -7.08 -3.97
C HIS A 33 -1.97 -8.60 -4.14
N PRO A 34 -1.84 -9.36 -3.03
CA PRO A 34 -1.60 -10.81 -3.10
C PRO A 34 -2.71 -11.55 -3.84
N GLU A 35 -3.95 -11.03 -3.85
CA GLU A 35 -5.11 -11.62 -4.54
C GLU A 35 -4.96 -11.69 -6.06
N ARG A 36 -4.00 -10.96 -6.64
CA ARG A 36 -3.72 -10.99 -8.09
C ARG A 36 -2.78 -12.10 -8.50
N ILE A 37 -2.16 -12.78 -7.54
CA ILE A 37 -1.20 -13.84 -7.81
C ILE A 37 -1.93 -15.17 -7.86
N GLU A 38 -2.00 -15.76 -9.05
CA GLU A 38 -2.53 -17.11 -9.22
C GLU A 38 -1.53 -18.14 -8.67
N LEU A 39 -1.98 -18.92 -7.69
CA LEU A 39 -1.27 -20.09 -7.19
C LEU A 39 -1.79 -21.37 -7.87
N GLY A 40 -1.10 -22.49 -7.62
CA GLY A 40 -1.61 -23.81 -7.95
C GLY A 40 -2.77 -24.22 -7.05
N ASN A 41 -3.07 -25.53 -7.06
CA ASN A 41 -4.17 -26.15 -6.33
C ASN A 41 -3.66 -27.16 -5.28
N THR A 42 -2.52 -26.89 -4.65
CA THR A 42 -2.00 -27.74 -3.56
C THR A 42 -2.51 -27.26 -2.21
N LEU A 43 -2.54 -28.15 -1.21
CA LEU A 43 -2.95 -27.77 0.17
C LEU A 43 -2.13 -26.59 0.72
N THR A 44 -0.86 -26.49 0.36
CA THR A 44 -0.01 -25.37 0.80
C THR A 44 -0.27 -24.09 0.03
N ASP A 45 -0.71 -24.18 -1.24
CA ASP A 45 -1.18 -23.01 -2.00
C ASP A 45 -2.49 -22.46 -1.42
N ASP A 46 -3.43 -23.35 -1.08
CA ASP A 46 -4.69 -22.97 -0.45
C ASP A 46 -4.44 -22.36 0.94
N LEU A 47 -3.53 -22.94 1.74
CA LEU A 47 -3.09 -22.36 3.01
C LEU A 47 -2.55 -20.93 2.84
N CYS A 48 -1.70 -20.70 1.84
CA CYS A 48 -1.15 -19.38 1.55
C CYS A 48 -2.26 -18.38 1.16
N ARG A 49 -3.27 -18.83 0.41
CA ARG A 49 -4.42 -18.00 0.04
C ARG A 49 -5.26 -17.62 1.26
N ASP A 50 -5.59 -18.60 2.10
CA ASP A 50 -6.34 -18.41 3.34
C ASP A 50 -5.64 -17.39 4.25
N ALA A 51 -4.31 -17.49 4.37
CA ALA A 51 -3.52 -16.61 5.24
C ALA A 51 -3.32 -15.20 4.65
N PHE A 52 -2.80 -15.10 3.42
CA PHE A 52 -2.30 -13.84 2.87
C PHE A 52 -3.39 -13.01 2.17
N VAL A 53 -4.45 -13.65 1.66
CA VAL A 53 -5.55 -12.99 0.97
C VAL A 53 -6.78 -12.88 1.86
N GLU A 54 -7.25 -14.02 2.37
CA GLU A 54 -8.52 -14.07 3.10
C GLU A 54 -8.38 -13.66 4.57
N ARG A 55 -7.15 -13.69 5.11
CA ARG A 55 -6.86 -13.48 6.54
C ARG A 55 -7.76 -14.35 7.42
N ALA A 56 -7.94 -15.60 7.01
CA ALA A 56 -8.83 -16.54 7.64
C ALA A 56 -8.38 -16.83 9.09
N LYS A 57 -9.35 -16.94 10.00
CA LYS A 57 -9.10 -17.33 11.41
C LYS A 57 -9.04 -18.85 11.60
N GLN A 58 -9.47 -19.60 10.59
CA GLN A 58 -9.47 -21.06 10.55
C GLN A 58 -9.27 -21.50 9.10
N SER A 59 -8.51 -22.58 8.90
CA SER A 59 -8.22 -23.11 7.56
C SER A 59 -8.33 -24.63 7.55
N ILE A 60 -9.12 -25.17 6.62
CA ILE A 60 -9.20 -26.61 6.37
C ILE A 60 -7.84 -27.13 5.90
N PRO A 61 -7.15 -26.48 4.93
CA PRO A 61 -5.79 -26.84 4.57
C PRO A 61 -4.84 -26.96 5.76
N LEU A 62 -4.84 -25.98 6.68
CA LEU A 62 -3.99 -26.02 7.88
C LEU A 62 -4.29 -27.26 8.75
N ASN A 63 -5.56 -27.51 9.04
CA ASN A 63 -5.99 -28.64 9.86
C ASN A 63 -5.58 -30.00 9.26
N VAL A 64 -5.54 -30.10 7.92
CA VAL A 64 -5.06 -31.30 7.23
C VAL A 64 -3.55 -31.41 7.32
N LEU A 65 -2.83 -30.31 7.07
CA LEU A 65 -1.37 -30.28 7.10
C LEU A 65 -0.80 -30.57 8.50
N GLN A 66 -1.41 -30.05 9.57
CA GLN A 66 -1.01 -30.32 10.96
C GLN A 66 -1.11 -31.81 11.35
N LYS A 67 -2.01 -32.57 10.72
CA LYS A 67 -2.19 -34.01 10.96
C LYS A 67 -1.27 -34.87 10.10
N ALA A 68 -0.68 -34.30 9.05
CA ALA A 68 0.23 -35.02 8.17
C ALA A 68 1.56 -35.29 8.88
N GLN A 69 2.10 -36.50 8.73
CA GLN A 69 3.44 -36.78 9.23
C GLN A 69 4.50 -36.22 8.27
N PRO A 70 5.60 -35.63 8.79
CA PRO A 70 6.71 -35.19 7.96
C PRO A 70 7.32 -36.36 7.17
N LEU A 71 7.41 -36.22 5.85
CA LEU A 71 8.05 -37.21 4.98
C LEU A 71 9.39 -36.65 4.49
N LYS A 72 10.51 -37.19 4.99
CA LYS A 72 11.88 -36.81 4.55
C LYS A 72 12.10 -35.29 4.48
N ASN A 73 11.79 -34.57 5.56
CA ASN A 73 11.86 -33.10 5.67
C ASN A 73 10.88 -32.31 4.77
N ILE A 74 9.98 -32.97 4.04
CA ILE A 74 8.91 -32.32 3.28
C ILE A 74 7.73 -32.13 4.23
N HIS A 75 7.63 -30.94 4.80
CA HIS A 75 6.54 -30.51 5.66
C HIS A 75 6.44 -28.98 5.65
N TYR A 76 5.24 -28.43 5.85
CA TYR A 76 5.02 -26.97 5.78
C TYR A 76 5.86 -26.22 6.83
N THR A 77 6.11 -26.84 7.99
CA THR A 77 6.94 -26.28 9.06
C THR A 77 8.41 -26.07 8.68
N ASN A 78 8.87 -26.66 7.57
CA ASN A 78 10.24 -26.50 7.08
C ASN A 78 10.35 -25.48 5.94
N ASN A 79 9.23 -24.88 5.53
CA ASN A 79 9.19 -23.86 4.50
C ASN A 79 8.82 -22.50 5.11
N LEU A 80 9.62 -21.47 4.86
CA LEU A 80 9.41 -20.12 5.38
C LEU A 80 7.99 -19.61 5.10
N ILE A 81 7.54 -19.69 3.85
CA ILE A 81 6.26 -19.12 3.42
C ILE A 81 5.10 -19.93 4.04
N ASP A 82 5.14 -21.25 3.92
CA ASP A 82 4.03 -22.09 4.38
C ASP A 82 3.91 -22.06 5.93
N LEU A 83 5.02 -22.08 6.67
CA LEU A 83 5.01 -21.91 8.13
C LEU A 83 4.50 -20.52 8.53
N THR A 84 4.89 -19.48 7.80
CA THR A 84 4.40 -18.12 8.08
C THR A 84 2.89 -18.03 7.82
N ALA A 85 2.40 -18.63 6.72
CA ALA A 85 0.97 -18.71 6.43
C ALA A 85 0.19 -19.43 7.54
N ALA A 86 0.68 -20.60 7.99
CA ALA A 86 0.09 -21.32 9.12
C ALA A 86 0.05 -20.46 10.39
N SER A 87 1.13 -19.74 10.68
CA SER A 87 1.28 -18.92 11.88
C SER A 87 0.38 -17.67 11.89
N ILE A 88 0.06 -17.12 10.72
CA ILE A 88 -0.92 -16.02 10.59
C ILE A 88 -2.32 -16.49 11.00
N ILE A 89 -2.68 -17.72 10.63
CA ILE A 89 -4.00 -18.29 10.90
C ILE A 89 -4.10 -18.74 12.37
N ASP A 90 -3.07 -19.42 12.89
CA ASP A 90 -3.07 -19.97 14.24
C ASP A 90 -1.69 -19.89 14.91
N ILE A 91 -1.32 -18.68 15.32
CA ILE A 91 -0.05 -18.40 16.00
C ILE A 91 0.14 -19.27 17.27
N THR A 92 -0.94 -19.60 17.97
CA THR A 92 -0.86 -20.28 19.28
C THR A 92 -0.39 -21.71 19.11
N ASN A 93 -0.93 -22.41 18.10
CA ASN A 93 -0.54 -23.79 17.81
C ASN A 93 0.80 -23.86 17.08
N GLU A 94 1.13 -22.85 16.26
CA GLU A 94 2.36 -22.85 15.46
C GLU A 94 3.60 -22.34 16.20
N GLN A 95 3.47 -21.79 17.40
CA GLN A 95 4.58 -21.16 18.13
C GLN A 95 5.80 -22.08 18.29
N LYS A 96 5.58 -23.37 18.62
CA LYS A 96 6.69 -24.35 18.73
C LYS A 96 7.37 -24.62 17.38
N ASN A 97 6.61 -24.61 16.30
CA ASN A 97 7.14 -24.83 14.95
C ASN A 97 7.96 -23.62 14.49
N ILE A 98 7.50 -22.40 14.81
CA ILE A 98 8.24 -21.15 14.59
C ILE A 98 9.57 -21.18 15.36
N GLU A 99 9.55 -21.49 16.65
CA GLU A 99 10.77 -21.56 17.47
C GLU A 99 11.76 -22.60 16.93
N ALA A 100 11.27 -23.79 16.56
CA ALA A 100 12.10 -24.82 15.95
C ALA A 100 12.70 -24.37 14.61
N TYR A 101 11.92 -23.72 13.76
CA TYR A 101 12.37 -23.21 12.47
C TYR A 101 13.45 -22.13 12.64
N ILE A 102 13.19 -21.12 13.48
CA ILE A 102 14.10 -20.00 13.76
C ILE A 102 15.45 -20.51 14.29
N ASN A 103 15.45 -21.49 15.20
CA ASN A 103 16.69 -22.04 15.77
C ASN A 103 17.60 -22.72 14.73
N MET A 104 17.06 -23.12 13.58
CA MET A 104 17.81 -23.77 12.50
C MET A 104 18.22 -22.83 11.36
N HIS A 105 17.67 -21.61 11.32
CA HIS A 105 17.82 -20.68 10.20
C HIS A 105 18.54 -19.38 10.60
N THR A 106 18.75 -18.49 9.62
CA THR A 106 19.50 -17.25 9.83
C THR A 106 18.59 -16.14 10.37
N LEU A 107 19.21 -15.04 10.80
CA LEU A 107 18.49 -13.87 11.28
C LEU A 107 17.55 -13.30 10.21
N ARG A 108 17.88 -13.41 8.92
CA ARG A 108 17.03 -13.06 7.78
C ARG A 108 15.66 -13.74 7.83
N GLU A 109 15.59 -15.06 7.98
CA GLU A 109 14.32 -15.79 8.01
C GLU A 109 13.51 -15.41 9.25
N SER A 110 14.15 -15.31 10.42
CA SER A 110 13.47 -14.87 11.64
C SER A 110 12.89 -13.47 11.51
N TYR A 111 13.60 -12.57 10.83
CA TYR A 111 13.14 -11.21 10.61
C TYR A 111 11.94 -11.17 9.66
N LEU A 112 11.94 -11.95 8.58
CA LEU A 112 10.79 -12.06 7.69
C LEU A 112 9.53 -12.57 8.40
N ILE A 113 9.67 -13.59 9.26
CA ILE A 113 8.57 -14.10 10.09
C ILE A 113 8.07 -12.99 11.03
N SER A 114 8.96 -12.28 11.72
CA SER A 114 8.57 -11.19 12.64
C SER A 114 7.83 -10.06 11.92
N ILE A 115 8.25 -9.69 10.71
CA ILE A 115 7.59 -8.68 9.89
C ILE A 115 6.18 -9.14 9.51
N ALA A 116 6.05 -10.38 9.03
CA ALA A 116 4.78 -10.93 8.57
C ALA A 116 3.76 -11.09 9.69
N LEU A 117 4.21 -11.43 10.91
CA LEU A 117 3.34 -11.64 12.08
C LEU A 117 3.15 -10.38 12.93
N GLY A 118 3.93 -9.33 12.70
CA GLY A 118 3.94 -8.14 13.55
C GLY A 118 4.44 -8.42 14.97
N THR A 119 5.35 -9.37 15.13
CA THR A 119 5.91 -9.78 16.43
C THR A 119 7.32 -9.25 16.65
N GLU A 120 7.83 -9.38 17.88
CA GLU A 120 9.22 -9.04 18.18
C GLU A 120 10.20 -10.00 17.49
N LEU A 121 11.35 -9.46 17.09
CA LEU A 121 12.43 -10.21 16.46
C LEU A 121 13.12 -11.12 17.48
N VAL A 122 13.21 -12.42 17.18
CA VAL A 122 13.94 -13.39 17.99
C VAL A 122 15.43 -13.35 17.64
N THR A 123 16.27 -13.01 18.62
CA THR A 123 17.71 -12.71 18.42
C THR A 123 18.65 -13.92 18.58
N ARG A 124 18.12 -15.11 18.86
CA ARG A 124 18.94 -16.33 19.10
C ARG A 124 19.45 -17.01 17.83
N THR A 125 19.36 -16.34 16.69
CA THR A 125 19.65 -16.88 15.36
C THR A 125 21.10 -16.68 14.94
N LYS A 126 21.50 -17.37 13.87
CA LYS A 126 22.85 -17.26 13.32
C LYS A 126 22.96 -16.00 12.44
N VAL A 127 24.03 -15.23 12.65
CA VAL A 127 24.44 -14.11 11.79
C VAL A 127 25.50 -14.63 10.82
N GLU A 128 25.14 -14.87 9.57
CA GLU A 128 26.04 -15.49 8.58
C GLU A 128 26.41 -14.53 7.44
N LYS A 129 25.48 -13.66 7.02
CA LYS A 129 25.62 -12.79 5.86
C LYS A 129 25.58 -11.31 6.22
N ASP A 130 26.03 -10.45 5.29
CA ASP A 130 25.93 -8.99 5.44
C ASP A 130 24.50 -8.51 5.71
N ILE A 131 23.49 -9.20 5.16
CA ILE A 131 22.10 -8.89 5.42
C ILE A 131 21.69 -9.18 6.87
N ASP A 132 22.21 -10.24 7.48
CA ASP A 132 21.98 -10.54 8.89
C ASP A 132 22.64 -9.48 9.78
N ARG A 133 23.86 -9.07 9.43
CA ARG A 133 24.58 -7.98 10.13
C ARG A 133 23.82 -6.67 10.07
N LEU A 134 23.19 -6.35 8.93
CA LEU A 134 22.33 -5.18 8.81
C LEU A 134 21.10 -5.27 9.72
N ILE A 135 20.45 -6.44 9.82
CA ILE A 135 19.32 -6.64 10.74
C ILE A 135 19.81 -6.41 12.17
N GLU A 136 20.95 -7.01 12.54
CA GLU A 136 21.51 -6.87 13.88
C GLU A 136 21.80 -5.41 14.24
N LEU A 137 22.53 -4.68 13.37
CA LEU A 137 22.89 -3.28 13.62
C LEU A 137 21.66 -2.38 13.71
N ILE A 138 20.69 -2.51 12.81
CA ILE A 138 19.56 -1.58 12.70
C ILE A 138 18.36 -1.98 13.55
N GLU A 139 18.00 -3.25 13.58
CA GLU A 139 16.79 -3.71 14.26
C GLU A 139 17.01 -4.04 15.72
N ILE A 140 18.20 -4.53 16.08
CA ILE A 140 18.54 -4.92 17.46
C ILE A 140 19.34 -3.82 18.15
N GLN A 141 20.48 -3.43 17.58
CA GLN A 141 21.44 -2.54 18.24
C GLN A 141 21.12 -1.05 18.04
N LYS A 142 20.31 -0.71 17.03
CA LYS A 142 19.96 0.68 16.66
C LYS A 142 21.19 1.56 16.37
N ILE A 143 22.24 0.97 15.81
CA ILE A 143 23.50 1.64 15.45
C ILE A 143 23.46 2.06 13.97
N VAL A 144 23.83 3.30 13.70
CA VAL A 144 23.83 3.91 12.35
C VAL A 144 25.22 3.94 11.70
N ASP A 145 26.28 3.83 12.50
CA ASP A 145 27.66 3.96 12.04
C ASP A 145 28.05 2.74 11.19
N GLY A 146 28.70 2.97 10.04
CA GLY A 146 29.12 1.92 9.11
C GLY A 146 27.98 1.26 8.30
N VAL A 147 26.73 1.70 8.51
CA VAL A 147 25.56 1.18 7.79
C VAL A 147 25.57 1.56 6.30
N PRO A 148 25.96 2.78 5.86
CA PRO A 148 26.00 3.12 4.43
C PRO A 148 26.88 2.18 3.59
N GLU A 149 28.06 1.81 4.09
CA GLU A 149 28.97 0.88 3.43
C GLU A 149 28.35 -0.52 3.37
N LEU A 150 27.78 -0.99 4.48
CA LEU A 150 27.16 -2.31 4.58
C LEU A 150 25.87 -2.44 3.75
N LEU A 151 25.09 -1.36 3.60
CA LEU A 151 23.95 -1.29 2.69
C LEU A 151 24.39 -1.46 1.23
N THR A 152 25.53 -0.87 0.87
CA THR A 152 26.07 -0.96 -0.50
C THR A 152 26.60 -2.36 -0.80
N SER A 153 27.32 -2.97 0.15
CA SER A 153 27.81 -4.35 0.01
C SER A 153 26.63 -5.34 -0.07
N THR A 154 25.64 -5.19 0.82
CA THR A 154 24.45 -6.04 0.85
C THR A 154 23.64 -5.90 -0.42
N LEU A 155 23.42 -4.67 -0.92
CA LEU A 155 22.71 -4.45 -2.18
C LEU A 155 23.35 -5.20 -3.34
N SER A 156 24.69 -5.25 -3.38
CA SER A 156 25.42 -6.02 -4.40
C SER A 156 25.15 -7.51 -4.26
N GLY A 157 25.13 -8.01 -3.03
CA GLY A 157 24.86 -9.40 -2.64
C GLY A 157 23.40 -9.85 -2.60
N VAL A 158 22.41 -8.99 -2.91
CA VAL A 158 20.99 -9.38 -3.02
C VAL A 158 20.81 -10.41 -4.14
N ILE A 159 20.34 -11.61 -3.78
CA ILE A 159 20.18 -12.76 -4.70
C ILE A 159 18.70 -13.12 -4.91
N ASP A 160 17.85 -12.95 -3.90
CA ASP A 160 16.43 -13.34 -3.95
C ASP A 160 15.48 -12.21 -3.51
N ILE A 161 14.18 -12.46 -3.64
CA ILE A 161 13.15 -11.46 -3.29
C ILE A 161 13.06 -11.22 -1.79
N PHE A 162 13.44 -12.20 -0.96
CA PHE A 162 13.44 -12.06 0.48
C PHE A 162 14.51 -11.08 0.94
N ASP A 163 15.70 -11.13 0.34
CA ASP A 163 16.76 -10.16 0.59
C ASP A 163 16.28 -8.72 0.28
N VAL A 164 15.50 -8.55 -0.80
CA VAL A 164 14.92 -7.25 -1.17
C VAL A 164 13.94 -6.76 -0.10
N ILE A 165 13.07 -7.63 0.41
CA ILE A 165 12.10 -7.29 1.46
C ILE A 165 12.85 -6.78 2.69
N VAL A 166 13.83 -7.56 3.15
CA VAL A 166 14.63 -7.23 4.32
C VAL A 166 15.38 -5.92 4.12
N LEU A 167 16.08 -5.75 2.99
CA LEU A 167 16.84 -4.54 2.69
C LEU A 167 15.97 -3.28 2.65
N LYS A 168 14.76 -3.36 2.06
CA LYS A 168 13.80 -2.24 2.04
C LYS A 168 13.36 -1.85 3.46
N LYS A 169 13.02 -2.85 4.30
CA LYS A 169 12.56 -2.60 5.67
C LYS A 169 13.69 -2.02 6.52
N ILE A 170 14.87 -2.62 6.50
CA ILE A 170 16.06 -2.11 7.20
C ILE A 170 16.40 -0.70 6.77
N TYR A 171 16.44 -0.42 5.46
CA TYR A 171 16.76 0.92 4.98
C TYR A 171 15.74 1.95 5.47
N THR A 172 14.46 1.58 5.49
CA THR A 172 13.40 2.43 6.04
C THR A 172 13.61 2.66 7.55
N THR A 173 13.97 1.64 8.32
CA THR A 173 14.27 1.77 9.75
C THR A 173 15.51 2.62 10.00
N TYR A 174 16.59 2.39 9.25
CA TYR A 174 17.82 3.19 9.27
C TYR A 174 17.52 4.69 9.09
N LEU A 175 16.72 5.04 8.07
CA LEU A 175 16.33 6.43 7.82
C LEU A 175 15.57 7.07 9.00
N LYS A 176 14.81 6.28 9.76
CA LYS A 176 14.07 6.76 10.94
C LYS A 176 14.97 7.01 12.15
N ILE A 177 16.00 6.19 12.33
CA ILE A 177 16.92 6.28 13.48
C ILE A 177 18.17 7.11 13.20
N HIS A 178 18.42 7.49 11.94
CA HIS A 178 19.57 8.30 11.55
C HIS A 178 19.59 9.65 12.30
N PRO A 179 20.76 10.15 12.75
CA PRO A 179 20.88 11.42 13.48
C PRO A 179 20.33 12.64 12.71
N ASP A 180 20.45 12.63 11.38
CA ASP A 180 19.81 13.61 10.48
C ASP A 180 18.31 13.34 10.20
N GLY A 181 17.68 12.46 10.99
CA GLY A 181 16.30 11.99 10.85
C GLY A 181 15.25 13.09 10.87
N ASN A 182 15.60 14.32 11.28
CA ASN A 182 14.78 15.52 11.10
C ASN A 182 14.37 15.72 9.63
N LYS A 183 15.22 15.40 8.64
CA LYS A 183 14.86 15.53 7.21
C LYS A 183 13.86 14.47 6.75
N VAL A 184 13.94 13.26 7.30
CA VAL A 184 13.02 12.16 6.99
C VAL A 184 11.67 12.38 7.67
N ARG A 185 11.68 12.84 8.93
CA ARG A 185 10.47 13.25 9.65
C ARG A 185 9.79 14.44 8.98
N GLN A 186 10.55 15.45 8.55
CA GLN A 186 10.04 16.56 7.74
C GLN A 186 9.47 16.09 6.40
N TYR A 187 10.08 15.10 5.74
CA TYR A 187 9.54 14.53 4.50
C TYR A 187 8.22 13.78 4.73
N ASP A 188 8.12 12.99 5.81
CA ASP A 188 6.87 12.33 6.19
C ASP A 188 5.79 13.33 6.62
N GLU A 189 6.15 14.37 7.37
CA GLU A 189 5.27 15.48 7.74
C GLU A 189 4.82 16.25 6.49
N LEU A 190 5.71 16.56 5.53
CA LEU A 190 5.39 17.20 4.25
C LEU A 190 4.51 16.32 3.35
N LEU A 191 4.72 15.00 3.34
CA LEU A 191 3.85 14.05 2.64
C LEU A 191 2.45 14.02 3.26
N THR A 192 2.36 14.10 4.59
CA THR A 192 1.07 14.12 5.30
C THR A 192 0.35 15.46 5.07
N LEU A 193 1.08 16.57 5.18
CA LEU A 193 0.58 17.91 4.90
C LEU A 193 0.11 18.06 3.44
N SER A 194 0.89 17.53 2.49
CA SER A 194 0.51 17.53 1.07
C SER A 194 -0.74 16.69 0.83
N ARG A 195 -0.90 15.53 1.48
CA ARG A 195 -2.14 14.74 1.42
C ARG A 195 -3.35 15.51 1.94
N ASP A 196 -3.21 16.22 3.06
CA ASP A 196 -4.30 17.00 3.64
C ASP A 196 -4.67 18.17 2.72
N ILE A 197 -3.67 18.88 2.18
CA ILE A 197 -3.85 19.92 1.16
C ILE A 197 -4.55 19.35 -0.08
N PHE A 198 -4.12 18.19 -0.60
CA PHE A 198 -4.74 17.55 -1.75
C PHE A 198 -6.17 17.08 -1.47
N THR A 199 -6.46 16.61 -0.26
CA THR A 199 -7.81 16.23 0.14
C THR A 199 -8.74 17.44 0.22
N VAL A 200 -8.24 18.57 0.70
CA VAL A 200 -8.97 19.84 0.73
C VAL A 200 -9.19 20.38 -0.68
N LEU A 201 -8.15 20.40 -1.52
CA LEU A 201 -8.24 20.80 -2.93
C LEU A 201 -9.23 19.93 -3.70
N ASP A 202 -9.23 18.61 -3.49
CA ASP A 202 -10.20 17.70 -4.10
C ASP A 202 -11.64 18.05 -3.69
N LYS A 203 -11.89 18.38 -2.41
CA LYS A 203 -13.20 18.82 -1.95
C LYS A 203 -13.64 20.15 -2.60
N ILE A 204 -12.72 21.11 -2.74
CA ILE A 204 -12.98 22.40 -3.39
C ILE A 204 -13.26 22.21 -4.89
N ILE A 205 -12.51 21.35 -5.57
CA ILE A 205 -12.70 21.08 -6.99
C ILE A 205 -14.03 20.35 -7.23
N ILE A 206 -14.38 19.37 -6.39
CA ILE A 206 -15.70 18.73 -6.43
C ILE A 206 -16.80 19.77 -6.22
N PHE A 207 -16.65 20.65 -5.24
CA PHE A 207 -17.58 21.76 -5.00
C PHE A 207 -17.78 22.59 -6.27
N MET A 208 -16.70 23.04 -6.91
CA MET A 208 -16.81 23.90 -8.10
C MET A 208 -17.49 23.17 -9.27
N ILE A 209 -17.13 21.91 -9.52
CA ILE A 209 -17.71 21.12 -10.61
C ILE A 209 -19.19 20.85 -10.35
N SER A 210 -19.55 20.38 -9.15
CA SER A 210 -20.95 20.13 -8.78
C SER A 210 -21.77 21.42 -8.88
N SER A 211 -21.19 22.55 -8.49
CA SER A 211 -21.86 23.85 -8.58
C SER A 211 -22.12 24.29 -10.01
N LEU A 212 -21.12 24.12 -10.89
CA LEU A 212 -21.27 24.43 -12.32
C LEU A 212 -22.28 23.51 -13.01
N VAL A 213 -22.32 22.22 -12.65
CA VAL A 213 -23.30 21.27 -13.19
C VAL A 213 -24.71 21.60 -12.70
N ILE A 214 -24.90 21.84 -11.41
CA ILE A 214 -26.20 22.23 -10.85
C ILE A 214 -26.68 23.55 -11.45
N TRP A 215 -25.78 24.53 -11.62
CA TRP A 215 -26.10 25.80 -12.25
C TRP A 215 -26.48 25.63 -13.72
N GLY A 216 -25.69 24.87 -14.50
CA GLY A 216 -25.96 24.65 -15.92
C GLY A 216 -27.25 23.87 -16.18
N VAL A 217 -27.46 22.76 -15.46
CA VAL A 217 -28.68 21.95 -15.56
C VAL A 217 -29.89 22.71 -15.02
N GLY A 218 -29.74 23.40 -13.88
CA GLY A 218 -30.79 24.24 -13.30
C GLY A 218 -31.22 25.36 -14.24
N LYS A 219 -30.26 26.08 -14.82
CA LYS A 219 -30.53 27.13 -15.83
C LYS A 219 -31.26 26.58 -17.04
N TYR A 220 -30.88 25.39 -17.54
CA TYR A 220 -31.56 24.75 -18.66
C TYR A 220 -33.00 24.35 -18.33
N ILE A 221 -33.25 23.76 -17.15
CA ILE A 221 -34.60 23.39 -16.69
C ILE A 221 -35.48 24.65 -16.55
N ILE A 222 -34.96 25.71 -15.93
CA ILE A 222 -35.68 26.98 -15.80
C ILE A 222 -35.99 27.56 -17.17
N TRP A 223 -35.02 27.57 -18.10
CA TRP A 223 -35.24 28.04 -19.46
C TRP A 223 -36.34 27.24 -20.16
N TYR A 224 -36.31 25.91 -20.06
CA TYR A 224 -37.31 25.03 -20.65
C TYR A 224 -38.72 25.27 -20.10
N LEU A 225 -38.86 25.42 -18.77
CA LEU A 225 -40.13 25.71 -18.11
C LEU A 225 -40.64 27.12 -18.45
N ALA A 226 -39.75 28.11 -18.40
CA ALA A 226 -40.09 29.49 -18.72
C ALA A 226 -40.52 29.66 -20.18
N ASN A 227 -39.88 28.95 -21.12
CA ASN A 227 -40.26 28.95 -22.54
C ASN A 227 -41.64 28.34 -22.81
N LYS A 228 -42.15 27.51 -21.89
CA LYS A 228 -43.45 26.86 -22.01
C LYS A 228 -44.59 27.73 -21.46
N GLU A 229 -44.32 28.57 -20.46
CA GLU A 229 -45.34 29.37 -19.77
C GLU A 229 -45.29 30.87 -20.08
N PHE A 230 -44.13 31.40 -20.48
CA PHE A 230 -43.91 32.82 -20.71
C PHE A 230 -43.34 33.05 -22.12
N HIS A 231 -43.75 34.17 -22.73
CA HIS A 231 -43.17 34.66 -23.98
C HIS A 231 -42.56 36.05 -23.72
N ASP A 232 -41.49 36.38 -24.45
CA ASP A 232 -40.77 37.67 -24.47
C ASP A 232 -39.83 37.96 -23.27
N GLU A 233 -39.41 39.22 -23.10
CA GLU A 233 -38.36 39.72 -22.18
C GLU A 233 -38.50 39.24 -20.72
N LEU A 234 -39.72 38.94 -20.28
CA LEU A 234 -39.99 38.39 -18.95
C LEU A 234 -39.33 37.01 -18.75
N GLN A 235 -39.23 36.22 -19.81
CA GLN A 235 -38.60 34.89 -19.82
C GLN A 235 -37.10 34.99 -19.52
N GLU A 236 -36.40 35.90 -20.19
CA GLU A 236 -34.95 36.09 -19.98
C GLU A 236 -34.67 36.56 -18.54
N MET A 237 -35.47 37.51 -18.04
CA MET A 237 -35.34 38.01 -16.67
C MET A 237 -35.54 36.90 -15.63
N ILE A 238 -36.56 36.05 -15.80
CA ILE A 238 -36.83 34.91 -14.91
C ILE A 238 -35.67 33.91 -14.92
N VAL A 239 -35.11 33.60 -16.09
CA VAL A 239 -33.97 32.68 -16.23
C VAL A 239 -32.73 33.24 -15.50
N HIS A 240 -32.43 34.52 -15.66
CA HIS A 240 -31.27 35.15 -15.04
C HIS A 240 -31.39 35.23 -13.51
N ILE A 241 -32.51 35.73 -12.99
CA ILE A 241 -32.75 35.84 -11.53
C ILE A 241 -32.74 34.45 -10.88
N SER A 242 -33.45 33.48 -11.46
CA SER A 242 -33.53 32.13 -10.91
C SER A 242 -32.18 31.40 -10.97
N SER A 243 -31.38 31.61 -12.03
CA SER A 243 -30.03 31.05 -12.13
C SER A 243 -29.06 31.64 -11.09
N ALA A 244 -29.18 32.93 -10.77
CA ALA A 244 -28.40 33.58 -9.72
C ALA A 244 -28.79 33.06 -8.32
N ILE A 245 -30.08 32.82 -8.08
CA ILE A 245 -30.58 32.20 -6.84
C ILE A 245 -30.08 30.76 -6.70
N ILE A 246 -30.11 29.95 -7.76
CA ILE A 246 -29.56 28.58 -7.72
C ILE A 246 -28.07 28.62 -7.39
N LEU A 247 -27.30 29.52 -8.01
CA LEU A 247 -25.88 29.67 -7.70
C LEU A 247 -25.68 30.03 -6.22
N ALA A 248 -26.43 31.02 -5.70
CA ALA A 248 -26.37 31.43 -4.30
C ALA A 248 -26.76 30.29 -3.33
N LEU A 249 -27.81 29.52 -3.64
CA LEU A 249 -28.26 28.38 -2.83
C LEU A 249 -27.26 27.22 -2.84
N VAL A 250 -26.57 27.00 -3.95
CA VAL A 250 -25.47 26.02 -4.04
C VAL A 250 -24.28 26.46 -3.19
N PHE A 251 -23.95 27.75 -3.17
CA PHE A 251 -22.89 28.28 -2.30
C PHE A 251 -23.26 28.24 -0.80
N LEU A 252 -24.56 28.38 -0.47
CA LEU A 252 -25.06 28.38 0.91
C LEU A 252 -25.36 26.98 1.47
N GLY A 253 -25.78 26.03 0.63
CA GLY A 253 -26.17 24.69 1.05
C GLY A 253 -25.11 23.64 0.71
N PHE A 254 -24.14 23.40 1.59
CA PHE A 254 -23.18 22.30 1.40
C PHE A 254 -23.35 21.13 2.37
N ASN A 255 -23.90 20.04 1.84
CA ASN A 255 -23.51 18.66 2.14
C ASN A 255 -24.20 17.70 1.15
N ILE A 256 -23.65 17.47 -0.04
CA ILE A 256 -24.15 16.42 -0.94
C ILE A 256 -23.04 15.41 -1.24
N PRO A 257 -22.94 14.29 -0.48
CA PRO A 257 -21.74 13.45 -0.48
C PRO A 257 -21.70 12.38 -1.58
N LYS A 258 -22.70 12.25 -2.46
CA LYS A 258 -22.79 11.09 -3.34
C LYS A 258 -23.29 11.45 -4.74
N TRP A 259 -22.38 11.51 -5.70
CA TRP A 259 -22.70 11.63 -7.13
C TRP A 259 -21.93 10.61 -7.99
N SER A 260 -22.46 10.37 -9.20
CA SER A 260 -22.31 9.17 -10.04
C SER A 260 -20.98 9.00 -10.79
N ARG A 261 -20.79 7.81 -11.39
CA ARG A 261 -19.62 7.37 -12.21
C ARG A 261 -19.17 8.39 -13.26
N ILE A 262 -20.08 9.12 -13.90
CA ILE A 262 -19.77 10.08 -14.97
C ILE A 262 -19.01 11.32 -14.43
N LEU A 263 -19.43 11.84 -13.28
CA LEU A 263 -18.73 12.94 -12.59
C LEU A 263 -17.35 12.51 -12.11
N SER A 264 -17.15 11.23 -11.79
CA SER A 264 -15.82 10.70 -11.40
C SER A 264 -14.83 10.68 -12.57
N ILE A 265 -15.30 10.38 -13.79
CA ILE A 265 -14.48 10.40 -15.01
C ILE A 265 -14.15 11.85 -15.39
N ALA A 266 -15.14 12.76 -15.37
CA ALA A 266 -14.91 14.17 -15.61
C ALA A 266 -13.94 14.79 -14.59
N ARG A 267 -14.09 14.44 -13.30
CA ARG A 267 -13.14 14.80 -12.22
C ARG A 267 -11.73 14.33 -12.54
N PHE A 268 -11.54 13.07 -12.93
CA PHE A 268 -10.22 12.52 -13.22
C PHE A 268 -9.51 13.28 -14.35
N HIS A 269 -10.21 13.55 -15.46
CA HIS A 269 -9.63 14.28 -16.59
C HIS A 269 -9.35 15.74 -16.24
N LEU A 270 -10.23 16.41 -15.51
CA LEU A 270 -10.05 17.80 -15.12
C LEU A 270 -8.89 17.97 -14.14
N LEU A 271 -8.79 17.12 -13.11
CA LEU A 271 -7.66 17.13 -12.19
C LEU A 271 -6.36 16.96 -12.97
N ARG A 272 -6.28 15.97 -13.87
CA ARG A 272 -5.09 15.76 -14.70
C ARG A 272 -4.68 17.01 -15.49
N VAL A 273 -5.63 17.81 -16.00
CA VAL A 273 -5.34 19.07 -16.71
C VAL A 273 -4.88 20.17 -15.75
N ILE A 274 -5.58 20.37 -14.62
CA ILE A 274 -5.24 21.38 -13.63
C ILE A 274 -3.83 21.14 -13.07
N TYR A 275 -3.52 19.92 -12.66
CA TYR A 275 -2.19 19.58 -12.16
C TYR A 275 -1.11 19.79 -13.22
N LYS A 276 -1.39 19.45 -14.48
CA LYS A 276 -0.47 19.70 -15.60
C LYS A 276 -0.20 21.19 -15.81
N LEU A 277 -1.18 22.07 -15.60
CA LEU A 277 -0.99 23.52 -15.66
C LEU A 277 -0.06 24.06 -14.57
N PHE A 278 -0.04 23.40 -13.40
CA PHE A 278 0.89 23.71 -12.31
C PHE A 278 2.24 22.96 -12.43
N GLY A 279 2.50 22.28 -13.55
CA GLY A 279 3.74 21.51 -13.75
C GLY A 279 3.81 20.21 -12.93
N LEU A 280 2.69 19.75 -12.39
CA LEU A 280 2.60 18.57 -11.52
C LEU A 280 1.98 17.38 -12.27
N ASP A 281 2.50 16.17 -12.04
CA ASP A 281 1.95 14.94 -12.60
C ASP A 281 0.95 14.30 -11.62
N TYR A 282 -0.35 14.49 -11.90
CA TYR A 282 -1.45 13.94 -11.11
C TYR A 282 -1.37 12.42 -10.94
N LEU A 283 -0.92 11.68 -11.97
CA LEU A 283 -0.82 10.22 -11.88
C LEU A 283 0.30 9.80 -10.94
N LYS A 284 1.42 10.52 -10.98
CA LYS A 284 2.56 10.31 -10.09
C LYS A 284 2.24 10.67 -8.63
N ILE A 285 1.43 11.71 -8.41
CA ILE A 285 0.95 12.08 -7.07
C ILE A 285 -0.01 11.02 -6.54
N CYS A 286 -0.96 10.54 -7.36
CA CYS A 286 -1.87 9.48 -6.96
C CYS A 286 -1.15 8.15 -6.65
N SER A 287 -0.09 7.81 -7.37
CA SER A 287 0.68 6.59 -7.10
C SER A 287 1.43 6.67 -5.76
N VAL A 288 2.04 7.82 -5.45
CA VAL A 288 2.72 8.07 -4.17
C VAL A 288 1.73 8.06 -3.00
N LEU A 289 0.55 8.68 -3.15
CA LEU A 289 -0.46 8.71 -2.09
C LEU A 289 -1.17 7.35 -1.87
N LYS A 290 -1.34 6.55 -2.92
CA LYS A 290 -1.89 5.19 -2.80
C LYS A 290 -0.93 4.24 -2.10
N ALA A 291 0.38 4.35 -2.35
CA ALA A 291 1.39 3.49 -1.75
C ALA A 291 1.39 3.52 -0.20
N LYS A 292 0.96 4.62 0.44
CA LYS A 292 0.96 4.75 1.90
C LYS A 292 -0.39 4.45 2.57
N LYS A 293 -1.48 4.26 1.81
CA LYS A 293 -2.79 3.90 2.40
C LYS A 293 -2.81 2.44 2.89
N PHE A 294 -1.92 1.60 2.36
CA PHE A 294 -1.76 0.19 2.72
C PHE A 294 -0.78 -0.05 3.89
N ASP A 295 -0.06 0.98 4.36
CA ASP A 295 0.84 0.88 5.53
C ASP A 295 0.11 1.12 6.88
N LYS A 296 -1.22 1.30 6.89
CA LYS A 296 -2.02 1.65 8.09
C LYS A 296 -3.24 0.74 8.35
N GLU A 297 -3.35 -0.41 7.68
CA GLU A 297 -4.38 -1.45 7.94
C GLU A 297 -3.71 -2.82 8.07
#